data_AF-A0ABC9AE24-F1
#
_entry.id   AF-A0ABC9AE24-F1
#
_cell.length_a   1.000
_cell.length_b   1.000
_cell.length_c   1.000
_cell.angle_alpha   90.00
_cell.angle_beta   90.00
_cell.angle_gamma   90.00
#
_symmetry.space_group_name_H-M   'P 1'
#
loop_
_entity.id
_entity.type
_entity.pdbx_description
1 polymer ?
#
loop_
_entity_poly.entity_id
_entity_poly.type
_entity_poly.pdbx_seq_one_letter_code
_entity_poly.pdbx_strand_id
1 'polypeptide(L)'
;MANSPATNITRMNLTVAASGVIQFKVEGYSFTKEDVKSDRGYYQSEAFRVGGFDWAVRYYPSKGGPGKYEVALAVLSRSAGGLGVRFTSTLLCKSGTPSVEMKAVAATTNVPYNYCPIRGTIVLSVVFPHESMAEFVVEDSFVLHCTVSVLKKPVAPF
;
A
#
# COMPACT_ATOMS: atom_id res chain seq x y z
N MET A 1 19.97 -36.00 31.08
CA MET A 1 19.54 -35.26 29.88
C MET A 1 19.41 -33.80 30.27
N ALA A 2 20.34 -32.94 29.85
CA ALA A 2 20.31 -31.52 30.16
C ALA A 2 19.53 -30.79 29.07
N ASN A 3 18.46 -30.07 29.43
CA ASN A 3 17.76 -29.15 28.54
C ASN A 3 18.69 -27.98 28.20
N SER A 4 18.95 -27.75 26.92
CA SER A 4 19.59 -26.52 26.45
C SER A 4 18.76 -25.31 26.88
N PRO A 5 19.39 -24.20 27.34
CA PRO A 5 18.67 -23.00 27.67
C PRO A 5 18.13 -22.38 26.38
N ALA A 6 16.81 -22.16 26.32
CA ALA A 6 16.20 -21.42 25.23
C ALA A 6 16.74 -19.98 25.24
N THR A 7 17.48 -19.60 24.20
CA THR A 7 17.99 -18.25 24.03
C THR A 7 16.81 -17.29 23.93
N ASN A 8 16.61 -16.43 24.93
CA ASN A 8 15.58 -15.38 24.88
C ASN A 8 16.01 -14.33 23.85
N ILE A 9 15.46 -14.43 22.64
CA ILE A 9 15.65 -13.44 21.58
C ILE A 9 14.72 -12.26 21.89
N THR A 10 15.30 -11.12 22.28
CA THR A 10 14.57 -9.85 22.34
C THR A 10 14.14 -9.45 20.93
N ARG A 11 12.83 -9.39 20.69
CA ARG A 11 12.25 -8.98 19.39
C ARG A 11 11.72 -7.55 19.49
N MET A 12 12.25 -6.66 18.64
CA MET A 12 11.67 -5.33 18.43
C MET A 12 10.91 -5.33 17.12
N ASN A 13 9.64 -4.95 17.16
CA ASN A 13 8.85 -4.77 15.95
C ASN A 13 8.72 -3.28 15.64
N LEU A 14 9.37 -2.85 14.55
CA LEU A 14 9.39 -1.46 14.08
C LEU A 14 8.00 -0.97 13.63
N THR A 15 7.11 -1.87 13.22
CA THR A 15 5.77 -1.55 12.70
C THR A 15 4.67 -1.61 13.76
N VAL A 16 4.94 -2.17 14.96
CA VAL A 16 3.94 -2.32 16.03
C VAL A 16 3.49 -0.98 16.66
N ALA A 17 4.02 0.17 16.22
CA ALA A 17 3.44 1.45 16.62
C ALA A 17 2.04 1.71 16.03
N ALA A 18 1.76 1.26 14.80
CA ALA A 18 0.41 1.21 14.23
C ALA A 18 0.44 0.55 12.84
N SER A 19 -0.33 -0.51 12.67
CA SER A 19 -0.61 -1.10 11.35
C SER A 19 -2.12 -1.13 11.11
N GLY A 20 -2.52 -0.88 9.88
CA GLY A 20 -3.90 -1.01 9.42
C GLY A 20 -3.96 -1.77 8.10
N VAL A 21 -5.09 -2.42 7.88
CA VAL A 21 -5.40 -3.16 6.66
C VAL A 21 -6.63 -2.55 6.02
N ILE A 22 -6.59 -2.39 4.70
CA ILE A 22 -7.74 -2.00 3.88
C ILE A 22 -7.84 -2.96 2.69
N GLN A 23 -9.06 -3.38 2.38
CA GLN A 23 -9.37 -4.03 1.12
C GLN A 23 -9.98 -2.99 0.18
N PHE A 24 -9.33 -2.73 -0.93
CA PHE A 24 -9.78 -1.79 -1.94
C PHE A 24 -10.22 -2.57 -3.19
N LYS A 25 -11.54 -2.71 -3.36
CA LYS A 25 -12.13 -3.35 -4.55
C LYS A 25 -12.20 -2.35 -5.69
N VAL A 26 -11.70 -2.75 -6.85
CA VAL A 26 -11.81 -2.00 -8.10
C VAL A 26 -12.78 -2.76 -9.00
N GLU A 27 -13.92 -2.14 -9.29
CA GLU A 27 -14.96 -2.68 -10.18
C GLU A 27 -14.87 -1.98 -11.55
N GLY A 28 -15.26 -2.69 -12.62
CA GLY A 28 -15.14 -2.16 -13.98
C GLY A 28 -13.72 -2.20 -14.53
N TYR A 29 -12.93 -3.21 -14.16
CA TYR A 29 -11.51 -3.30 -14.50
C TYR A 29 -11.26 -3.34 -16.01
N SER A 30 -12.15 -3.93 -16.81
CA SER A 30 -12.04 -3.99 -18.27
C SER A 30 -11.92 -2.60 -18.90
N PHE A 31 -12.71 -1.62 -18.45
CA PHE A 31 -12.64 -0.22 -18.90
C PHE A 31 -11.25 0.39 -18.69
N THR A 32 -10.57 -0.01 -17.62
CA THR A 32 -9.25 0.51 -17.26
C THR A 32 -8.14 -0.01 -18.18
N LYS A 33 -8.32 -1.17 -18.83
CA LYS A 33 -7.38 -1.76 -19.80
C LYS A 33 -7.49 -1.11 -21.18
N GLU A 34 -8.69 -0.73 -21.59
CA GLU A 34 -8.95 -0.14 -22.91
C GLU A 34 -8.58 1.36 -22.93
N ASP A 35 -8.64 2.03 -21.78
CA ASP A 35 -8.41 3.47 -21.62
C ASP A 35 -6.98 3.91 -21.35
N VAL A 36 -5.98 3.06 -21.62
CA VAL A 36 -4.53 3.36 -21.45
C VAL A 36 -4.08 4.61 -22.25
N LYS A 37 -4.93 5.18 -23.11
CA LYS A 37 -4.66 6.39 -23.90
C LYS A 37 -5.06 7.72 -23.25
N SER A 38 -5.66 7.74 -22.04
CA SER A 38 -6.04 9.02 -21.41
C SER A 38 -5.48 9.20 -20.01
N ASP A 39 -4.88 10.36 -19.76
CA ASP A 39 -4.33 10.83 -18.47
C ASP A 39 -5.46 11.15 -17.46
N ARG A 40 -6.35 10.18 -17.21
CA ARG A 40 -7.57 10.36 -16.42
C ARG A 40 -7.36 10.38 -14.89
N GLY A 41 -6.11 10.45 -14.42
CA GLY A 41 -5.82 10.58 -12.99
C GLY A 41 -5.88 9.26 -12.24
N TYR A 42 -6.62 9.21 -11.12
CA TYR A 42 -6.69 8.05 -10.23
C TYR A 42 -8.07 7.84 -9.64
N TYR A 43 -8.33 6.58 -9.26
CA TYR A 43 -9.42 6.19 -8.39
C TYR A 43 -8.90 6.03 -6.96
N GLN A 44 -9.71 6.35 -5.96
CA GLN A 44 -9.28 6.41 -4.56
C GLN A 44 -10.23 5.63 -3.65
N SER A 45 -9.68 4.96 -2.64
CA SER A 45 -10.45 4.40 -1.52
C SER A 45 -11.07 5.48 -0.63
N GLU A 46 -11.96 5.06 0.27
CA GLU A 46 -12.28 5.87 1.44
C GLU A 46 -11.04 6.13 2.29
N ALA A 47 -11.10 7.20 3.08
CA ALA A 47 -10.05 7.55 4.02
C ALA A 47 -10.05 6.55 5.19
N PHE A 48 -8.85 6.13 5.62
CA PHE A 48 -8.69 5.25 6.78
C PHE A 48 -7.54 5.72 7.66
N ARG A 49 -7.64 5.48 8.97
CA ARG A 49 -6.73 6.04 9.96
C ARG A 49 -5.70 5.01 10.44
N VAL A 50 -4.41 5.32 10.32
CA VAL A 50 -3.30 4.49 10.83
C VAL A 50 -2.22 5.40 11.41
N GLY A 51 -1.77 5.10 12.64
CA GLY A 51 -0.69 5.84 13.30
C GLY A 51 -0.99 7.32 13.54
N GLY A 52 -2.28 7.69 13.63
CA GLY A 52 -2.72 9.07 13.81
C GLY A 52 -2.85 9.90 12.52
N PHE A 53 -2.62 9.29 11.35
CA PHE A 53 -2.75 9.94 10.05
C PHE A 53 -3.91 9.33 9.26
N ASP A 54 -4.52 10.16 8.42
CA ASP A 54 -5.55 9.73 7.49
C ASP A 54 -4.90 9.40 6.15
N TRP A 55 -5.19 8.21 5.63
CA TRP A 55 -4.59 7.63 4.43
C TRP A 55 -5.67 7.30 3.42
N ALA A 56 -5.27 7.20 2.15
CA ALA A 56 -6.06 6.53 1.13
C ALA A 56 -5.17 5.74 0.17
N VAL A 57 -5.71 4.65 -0.36
CA VAL A 57 -5.09 3.90 -1.47
C VAL A 57 -5.62 4.47 -2.77
N ARG A 58 -4.73 4.65 -3.75
CA ARG A 58 -5.04 5.15 -5.08
C ARG A 58 -4.66 4.13 -6.12
N TYR A 59 -5.53 3.94 -7.10
CA TYR A 59 -5.30 3.11 -8.26
C TYR A 59 -5.20 4.00 -9.50
N TYR A 60 -4.07 3.90 -10.20
CA TYR A 60 -3.77 4.60 -11.44
C TYR A 60 -3.68 3.57 -12.59
N PRO A 61 -4.72 3.44 -13.42
CA PRO A 61 -4.74 2.49 -14.52
C PRO A 61 -3.59 2.63 -15.52
N SER A 62 -3.19 3.87 -15.79
CA SER A 62 -2.28 4.23 -16.88
C SER A 62 -0.86 4.61 -16.43
N LYS A 63 -0.54 4.47 -15.13
CA LYS A 63 0.80 4.76 -14.58
C LYS A 63 1.59 3.48 -14.30
N GLY A 64 2.91 3.61 -14.22
CA GLY A 64 3.83 2.49 -14.00
C GLY A 64 4.48 1.95 -15.28
N GLY A 65 4.14 2.52 -16.44
CA GLY A 65 4.70 2.17 -17.75
C GLY A 65 3.77 1.30 -18.60
N PRO A 66 4.17 0.97 -19.84
CA PRO A 66 3.35 0.16 -20.75
C PRO A 66 2.96 -1.19 -20.13
N GLY A 67 1.67 -1.54 -20.23
CA GLY A 67 1.13 -2.81 -19.74
C GLY A 67 1.09 -2.95 -18.21
N LYS A 68 1.21 -1.84 -17.47
CA LYS A 68 1.26 -1.83 -16.00
C LYS A 68 0.30 -0.77 -15.44
N TYR A 69 -0.08 -0.97 -14.18
CA TYR A 69 -0.81 0.00 -13.38
C TYR A 69 -0.07 0.28 -12.07
N GLU A 70 -0.33 1.44 -11.48
CA GLU A 70 0.28 1.86 -10.22
C GLU A 70 -0.77 1.90 -9.11
N VAL A 71 -0.37 1.41 -7.93
CA VAL A 71 -1.13 1.54 -6.69
C VAL A 71 -0.31 2.38 -5.73
N ALA A 72 -0.86 3.50 -5.30
CA ALA A 72 -0.17 4.47 -4.45
C ALA A 72 -0.85 4.60 -3.08
N LEU A 73 -0.04 4.83 -2.05
CA LEU A 73 -0.49 5.26 -0.74
C LEU A 73 -0.37 6.78 -0.65
N ALA A 74 -1.49 7.44 -0.39
CA ALA A 74 -1.54 8.88 -0.18
C ALA A 74 -1.86 9.20 1.28
N VAL A 75 -1.19 10.23 1.81
CA VAL A 75 -1.54 10.84 3.09
C VAL A 75 -2.49 12.01 2.84
N LEU A 76 -3.63 12.02 3.55
CA LEU A 76 -4.70 13.01 3.43
C LEU A 76 -4.67 14.07 4.53
N SER A 77 -3.89 13.85 5.58
CA SER A 77 -3.64 14.79 6.67
C SER A 77 -2.23 15.38 6.61
N ARG A 78 -2.02 16.58 7.15
CA ARG A 78 -0.67 17.16 7.31
C ARG A 78 0.19 16.26 8.21
N SER A 79 1.43 15.98 7.79
CA SER A 79 2.42 15.30 8.63
C SER A 79 3.50 16.26 9.11
N ALA A 80 4.05 16.03 10.30
CA ALA A 80 5.14 16.84 10.85
C ALA A 80 6.52 16.52 10.22
N GLY A 81 6.56 15.72 9.13
CA GLY A 81 7.79 15.20 8.55
C GLY A 81 8.47 14.11 9.39
N GLY A 82 9.46 13.42 8.80
CA GLY A 82 10.25 12.39 9.50
C GLY A 82 9.43 11.17 9.94
N LEU A 83 8.33 10.89 9.25
CA LEU A 83 7.51 9.71 9.47
C LEU A 83 8.07 8.56 8.64
N GLY A 84 8.28 7.40 9.26
CA GLY A 84 8.56 6.17 8.55
C GLY A 84 7.27 5.44 8.23
N VAL A 85 7.14 4.95 6.99
CA VAL A 85 5.96 4.22 6.52
C VAL A 85 6.39 3.03 5.68
N ARG A 86 5.71 1.91 5.87
CA ARG A 86 5.75 0.74 4.99
C ARG A 86 4.38 0.52 4.39
N PHE A 87 4.35 0.35 3.08
CA PHE A 87 3.15 0.05 2.31
C PHE A 87 3.33 -1.31 1.64
N THR A 88 2.36 -2.19 1.80
CA THR A 88 2.28 -3.47 1.10
C THR A 88 0.94 -3.52 0.40
N SER A 89 0.95 -3.87 -0.89
CA SER A 89 -0.26 -4.13 -1.65
C SER A 89 -0.19 -5.54 -2.23
N THR A 90 -1.30 -6.25 -2.20
CA THR A 90 -1.36 -7.64 -2.65
C THR A 90 -2.71 -7.89 -3.31
N LEU A 91 -2.73 -8.55 -4.47
CA LEU A 91 -4.01 -8.98 -5.04
C LEU A 91 -4.58 -10.15 -4.24
N LEU A 92 -5.88 -10.12 -4.00
CA LEU A 92 -6.58 -11.28 -3.47
C LEU A 92 -6.83 -12.28 -4.59
N CYS A 93 -6.51 -13.54 -4.32
CA CYS A 93 -6.94 -14.67 -5.14
C CYS A 93 -8.48 -14.79 -5.10
N LYS A 94 -9.06 -15.55 -6.03
CA LYS A 94 -10.51 -15.82 -6.07
C LYS A 94 -11.06 -16.45 -4.77
N SER A 95 -10.20 -17.11 -4.00
CA SER A 95 -10.49 -17.65 -2.67
C SER A 95 -10.60 -16.59 -1.56
N GLY A 96 -10.28 -15.31 -1.85
CA GLY A 96 -10.20 -14.23 -0.88
C GLY A 96 -8.86 -14.15 -0.11
N THR A 97 -7.90 -15.03 -0.40
CA THR A 97 -6.59 -15.03 0.25
C THR A 97 -5.57 -14.15 -0.47
N PRO A 98 -4.65 -13.46 0.22
CA PRO A 98 -3.61 -12.66 -0.43
C PRO A 98 -2.66 -13.54 -1.25
N SER A 99 -2.41 -13.15 -2.50
CA SER A 99 -1.45 -13.80 -3.38
C SER A 99 -0.01 -13.62 -2.89
N VAL A 100 0.78 -14.69 -2.93
CA VAL A 100 2.22 -14.60 -2.65
C VAL A 100 2.96 -13.97 -3.83
N GLU A 101 2.57 -14.33 -5.05
CA GLU A 101 3.18 -13.85 -6.29
C GLU A 101 2.82 -12.39 -6.56
N MET A 102 1.54 -12.04 -6.39
CA MET A 102 1.05 -10.68 -6.64
C MET A 102 1.11 -9.79 -5.43
N LYS A 103 2.31 -9.69 -4.86
CA LYS A 103 2.61 -8.85 -3.70
C LYS A 103 3.73 -7.88 -4.03
N ALA A 104 3.47 -6.60 -3.79
CA ALA A 104 4.46 -5.54 -3.92
C ALA A 104 4.58 -4.75 -2.62
N VAL A 105 5.78 -4.27 -2.31
CA VAL A 105 6.11 -3.57 -1.07
C VAL A 105 6.95 -2.34 -1.37
N ALA A 106 6.62 -1.23 -0.73
CA ALA A 106 7.43 -0.02 -0.72
C ALA A 106 7.57 0.49 0.73
N ALA A 107 8.67 1.19 1.03
CA ALA A 107 8.88 1.78 2.35
C ALA A 107 9.73 3.06 2.25
N THR A 108 9.50 3.98 3.18
CA THR A 108 10.31 5.19 3.37
C THR A 108 10.45 5.50 4.86
N THR A 109 11.55 6.11 5.26
CA THR A 109 11.72 6.69 6.62
C THR A 109 11.43 8.19 6.65
N ASN A 110 11.14 8.79 5.50
CA ASN A 110 10.97 10.22 5.34
C ASN A 110 9.78 10.52 4.44
N VAL A 111 8.58 10.50 5.02
CA VAL A 111 7.40 11.08 4.35
C VAL A 111 7.62 12.59 4.18
N PRO A 112 7.54 13.11 2.94
CA PRO A 112 7.78 14.53 2.69
C PRO A 112 6.77 15.41 3.42
N TYR A 113 7.23 16.56 3.87
CA TYR A 113 6.39 17.56 4.54
C TYR A 113 5.35 18.18 3.60
N ASN A 114 5.60 18.14 2.29
CA ASN A 114 4.79 18.79 1.26
C ASN A 114 3.40 18.13 1.18
N TYR A 115 2.45 18.71 1.91
CA TYR A 115 1.05 18.33 1.94
C TYR A 115 0.25 19.18 0.94
N CYS A 116 -0.45 18.55 0.00
CA CYS A 116 -1.45 19.21 -0.83
C CYS A 116 -2.84 19.11 -0.18
N PRO A 117 -3.47 20.21 0.27
CA PRO A 117 -4.76 20.16 0.97
C PRO A 117 -5.91 19.63 0.13
N ILE A 118 -5.84 19.81 -1.19
CA ILE A 118 -6.94 19.46 -2.11
C ILE A 118 -6.89 17.98 -2.46
N ARG A 119 -5.69 17.41 -2.65
CA ARG A 119 -5.50 16.06 -3.18
C ARG A 119 -4.65 15.16 -2.29
N GLY A 120 -4.25 15.57 -1.09
CA GLY A 120 -3.24 14.86 -0.30
C GLY A 120 -1.91 14.68 -1.04
N THR A 121 -1.00 13.90 -0.45
CA THR A 121 0.34 13.68 -1.01
C THR A 121 0.61 12.20 -1.18
N ILE A 122 1.06 11.80 -2.37
CA ILE A 122 1.53 10.44 -2.60
C ILE A 122 2.84 10.25 -1.85
N VAL A 123 2.91 9.20 -1.04
CA VAL A 123 4.05 8.92 -0.17
C VAL A 123 4.86 7.74 -0.70
N LEU A 124 4.17 6.68 -1.11
CA LEU A 124 4.74 5.46 -1.64
C LEU A 124 3.85 4.95 -2.76
N SER A 125 4.43 4.20 -3.69
CA SER A 125 3.66 3.46 -4.67
C SER A 125 4.34 2.15 -5.05
N VAL A 126 3.54 1.27 -5.63
CA VAL A 126 3.95 -0.02 -6.15
C VAL A 126 3.28 -0.23 -7.51
N VAL A 127 3.91 -1.02 -8.38
CA VAL A 127 3.46 -1.22 -9.76
C VAL A 127 3.17 -2.69 -9.98
N PHE A 128 2.10 -2.98 -10.73
CA PHE A 128 1.67 -4.33 -11.07
C PHE A 128 1.48 -4.46 -12.59
N PRO A 129 1.75 -5.65 -13.17
CA PRO A 129 1.51 -5.89 -14.59
C PRO A 129 0.04 -6.25 -14.85
N HIS A 130 -0.50 -5.80 -15.99
CA HIS A 130 -1.84 -6.15 -16.43
C HIS A 130 -1.95 -7.60 -16.96
N GLU A 131 -0.88 -8.14 -17.54
CA GLU A 131 -0.89 -9.46 -18.20
C GLU A 131 -1.21 -10.62 -17.24
N SER A 132 -0.80 -10.48 -15.98
CA SER A 132 -0.99 -11.50 -14.95
C SER A 132 -2.28 -11.31 -14.13
N MET A 133 -3.18 -10.40 -14.53
CA MET A 133 -4.40 -10.08 -13.76
C MET A 133 -5.52 -11.11 -13.92
N ALA A 134 -5.49 -11.95 -14.96
CA ALA A 134 -6.61 -12.82 -15.33
C ALA A 134 -7.07 -13.75 -14.19
N GLU A 135 -6.14 -14.18 -13.33
CA GLU A 135 -6.42 -15.08 -12.21
C GLU A 135 -7.01 -14.36 -10.98
N PHE A 136 -6.92 -13.03 -10.93
CA PHE A 136 -7.35 -12.20 -9.80
C PHE A 136 -8.66 -11.46 -10.09
N VAL A 137 -9.09 -11.45 -11.35
CA VAL A 137 -10.31 -10.76 -11.78
C VAL A 137 -11.50 -11.71 -11.70
N VAL A 138 -12.55 -11.24 -11.03
CA VAL A 138 -13.85 -11.92 -10.89
C VAL A 138 -14.93 -10.88 -11.18
N GLU A 139 -15.86 -11.20 -12.09
CA GLU A 139 -16.97 -10.30 -12.47
C GLU A 139 -16.50 -8.87 -12.79
N ASP A 140 -15.45 -8.76 -13.61
CA ASP A 140 -14.83 -7.50 -13.99
C ASP A 140 -14.30 -6.66 -12.81
N SER A 141 -13.94 -7.30 -11.70
CA SER A 141 -13.41 -6.65 -10.52
C SER A 141 -12.20 -7.38 -9.94
N PHE A 142 -11.35 -6.66 -9.23
CA PHE A 142 -10.28 -7.25 -8.42
C PHE A 142 -10.19 -6.53 -7.07
N VAL A 143 -9.56 -7.18 -6.08
CA VAL A 143 -9.40 -6.61 -4.74
C VAL A 143 -7.92 -6.51 -4.39
N LEU A 144 -7.51 -5.30 -4.02
CA LEU A 144 -6.21 -5.04 -3.41
C LEU A 144 -6.34 -5.17 -1.89
N HIS A 145 -5.60 -6.10 -1.31
CA HIS A 145 -5.36 -6.15 0.12
C HIS A 145 -4.11 -5.31 0.42
N CYS A 146 -4.33 -4.16 1.01
CA CYS A 146 -3.26 -3.23 1.35
C CYS A 146 -3.02 -3.22 2.86
N THR A 147 -1.74 -3.26 3.25
CA THR A 147 -1.30 -3.05 4.63
C THR A 147 -0.46 -1.78 4.69
N VAL A 148 -0.85 -0.86 5.57
CA VAL A 148 -0.10 0.34 5.89
C VAL A 148 0.46 0.19 7.30
N SER A 149 1.74 0.45 7.46
CA SER A 149 2.40 0.43 8.77
C SER A 149 3.19 1.69 8.99
N VAL A 150 2.88 2.39 10.07
CA VAL A 150 3.62 3.56 10.53
C VAL A 150 4.72 3.10 11.47
N LEU A 151 5.96 3.47 11.15
CA LEU A 151 7.15 3.03 11.86
C LEU A 151 7.38 3.89 13.11
N LYS A 152 7.86 3.25 14.18
CA LYS A 152 8.37 3.97 15.35
C LYS A 152 9.52 4.89 14.94
N LYS A 153 9.52 6.12 15.45
CA LYS A 153 10.67 7.02 15.28
C LYS A 153 11.90 6.39 15.96
N PRO A 154 13.08 6.43 15.32
CA PRO A 154 14.32 6.06 15.99
C PRO A 154 14.54 6.93 17.23
N VAL A 155 15.07 6.33 18.29
CA VAL A 155 15.59 7.09 19.43
C VAL A 155 16.93 7.70 18.98
N ALA A 156 17.06 9.02 19.02
CA ALA A 156 18.30 9.68 18.64
C ALA A 156 19.42 9.26 19.61
N PRO A 157 20.64 8.94 19.10
CA PRO A 157 21.81 8.88 19.97
C PRO A 157 22.06 10.30 20.50
N PHE A 158 22.31 10.40 21.80
CA PHE A 158 22.62 11.64 22.51
C PHE A 158 23.75 12.43 21.85
#